data_AF-A0A7Y1SKY0-F1
#
_entry.id   AF-A0A7Y1SKY0-F1
#
_cell.length_a   1.000
_cell.length_b   1.000
_cell.length_c   1.000
_cell.angle_alpha   90.00
_cell.angle_beta   90.00
_cell.angle_gamma   90.00
#
_symmetry.space_group_name_H-M   'P 1'
#
loop_
_entity.id
_entity.type
_entity.pdbx_description
1 polymer ?
#
loop_
_entity_poly.entity_id
_entity_poly.type
_entity_poly.pdbx_seq_one_letter_code
_entity_poly.pdbx_strand_id
1 'polypeptide(L)'
;MLDLDSKQWNELDHAYGPASDIPKLLQELNSFPPYDDYRAEPYFSLWSSLCHQGSIYSASFAAVPHLLDVCENAPEQAHWSIPQLITCIEISRLRLTMPTIFKQFELDYRNAIAQLPNVVAEMNRLNPDNETQIIFRAASVVADGDADAAEQLLDAEAD
;
A
#
# COMPACT_ATOMS: atom_id res chain seq x y z
N MET A 1 4.04 5.43 13.47
CA MET A 1 4.13 4.18 12.68
C MET A 1 4.66 3.06 13.57
N LEU A 2 4.21 1.80 13.40
CA LEU A 2 4.69 0.65 14.18
C LEU A 2 6.14 0.31 13.80
N ASP A 3 7.05 0.24 14.78
CA ASP A 3 8.46 -0.14 14.55
C ASP A 3 8.57 -1.54 13.91
N LEU A 4 9.47 -1.71 12.94
CA LEU A 4 9.71 -2.98 12.25
C LEU A 4 10.28 -4.05 13.19
N ASP A 5 11.01 -3.66 14.25
CA ASP A 5 11.55 -4.60 15.25
C ASP A 5 10.52 -4.94 16.36
N SER A 6 9.32 -4.38 16.30
CA SER A 6 8.29 -4.59 17.31
C SER A 6 7.73 -6.01 17.29
N LYS A 7 7.65 -6.66 18.44
CA LYS A 7 6.98 -7.96 18.58
C LYS A 7 5.47 -7.91 18.31
N GLN A 8 4.88 -6.72 18.28
CA GLN A 8 3.45 -6.54 18.03
C GLN A 8 3.05 -7.02 16.63
N TRP A 9 3.97 -7.12 15.66
CA TRP A 9 3.70 -7.74 14.36
C TRP A 9 3.21 -9.19 14.47
N ASN A 10 3.60 -9.92 15.54
CA ASN A 10 3.12 -11.27 15.80
C ASN A 10 1.65 -11.33 16.25
N GLU A 11 1.10 -10.20 16.68
CA GLU A 11 -0.30 -10.05 17.11
C GLU A 11 -1.20 -9.55 15.98
N LEU A 12 -0.60 -9.21 14.84
CA LEU A 12 -1.31 -8.82 13.62
C LEU A 12 -1.47 -10.02 12.70
N ASP A 13 -2.52 -9.99 11.88
CA ASP A 13 -2.80 -11.00 10.88
C ASP A 13 -2.67 -10.40 9.48
N HIS A 14 -2.32 -11.27 8.55
CA HIS A 14 -2.38 -11.09 7.10
C HIS A 14 -3.12 -12.30 6.47
N ALA A 15 -3.19 -12.40 5.15
CA ALA A 15 -3.96 -13.46 4.46
C ALA A 15 -3.62 -14.91 4.85
N TYR A 16 -2.39 -15.15 5.31
CA TYR A 16 -1.89 -16.48 5.63
C TYR A 16 -1.68 -16.75 7.13
N GLY A 17 -2.20 -15.90 8.01
CA GLY A 17 -2.02 -16.00 9.47
C GLY A 17 -1.21 -14.85 10.08
N PRO A 18 -0.40 -15.10 11.13
CA PRO A 18 0.33 -14.04 11.85
C PRO A 18 1.37 -13.32 10.98
N ALA A 19 1.43 -11.99 11.08
CA ALA A 19 2.21 -11.11 10.22
C ALA A 19 3.67 -10.89 10.69
N SER A 20 4.27 -11.92 11.30
CA SER A 20 5.65 -11.87 11.83
C SER A 20 6.72 -11.71 10.74
N ASP A 21 6.38 -11.99 9.49
CA ASP A 21 7.21 -11.96 8.30
C ASP A 21 7.17 -10.60 7.56
N ILE A 22 6.07 -9.84 7.68
CA ILE A 22 5.87 -8.54 7.02
C ILE A 22 7.02 -7.55 7.27
N PRO A 23 7.58 -7.40 8.50
CA PRO A 23 8.67 -6.45 8.70
C PRO A 23 9.91 -6.73 7.85
N LYS A 24 10.26 -8.01 7.65
CA LYS A 24 11.40 -8.39 6.81
C LYS A 24 11.16 -8.04 5.35
N LEU A 25 9.94 -8.25 4.86
CA LEU A 25 9.54 -7.88 3.50
C LEU A 25 9.61 -6.36 3.29
N LEU A 26 9.17 -5.56 4.28
CA LEU A 26 9.28 -4.09 4.24
C LEU A 26 10.74 -3.61 4.29
N GLN A 27 11.61 -4.28 5.06
CA GLN A 27 13.05 -4.00 5.08
C GLN A 27 13.71 -4.32 3.72
N GLU A 28 13.35 -5.44 3.10
CA GLU A 28 13.84 -5.80 1.76
C GLU A 28 13.39 -4.78 0.71
N LEU A 29 12.16 -4.28 0.82
CA LEU A 29 11.61 -3.29 -0.10
C LEU A 29 12.39 -1.96 -0.09
N ASN A 30 12.96 -1.57 1.06
CA ASN A 30 13.83 -0.38 1.20
C ASN A 30 15.14 -0.48 0.40
N SER A 31 15.49 -1.66 -0.13
CA SER A 31 16.65 -1.83 -1.03
C SER A 31 16.33 -1.64 -2.51
N PHE A 32 15.09 -1.28 -2.84
CA PHE A 32 14.57 -1.12 -4.21
C PHE A 32 14.91 -2.32 -5.11
N PRO A 33 14.48 -3.54 -4.73
CA PRO A 33 14.76 -4.74 -5.51
C PRO A 33 14.14 -4.65 -6.91
N PRO A 34 14.72 -5.32 -7.92
CA PRO A 34 14.20 -5.27 -9.27
C PRO A 34 12.79 -5.85 -9.36
N TYR A 35 11.97 -5.27 -10.23
CA TYR A 35 10.64 -5.77 -10.56
C TYR A 35 10.66 -6.41 -11.94
N ASP A 36 11.10 -7.67 -12.00
CA ASP A 36 11.24 -8.39 -13.27
C ASP A 36 9.89 -8.90 -13.81
N ASP A 37 9.01 -9.34 -12.93
CA ASP A 37 7.65 -9.78 -13.26
C ASP A 37 6.71 -9.71 -12.03
N TYR A 38 5.46 -10.15 -12.19
CA TYR A 38 4.44 -10.11 -11.13
C TYR A 38 4.75 -10.99 -9.90
N ARG A 39 5.77 -11.86 -9.96
CA ARG A 39 6.24 -12.70 -8.86
C ARG A 39 7.50 -12.13 -8.20
N ALA A 40 7.96 -10.95 -8.61
CA ALA A 40 9.12 -10.30 -8.01
C ALA A 40 8.92 -10.09 -6.51
N GLU A 41 9.91 -10.50 -5.72
CA GLU A 41 9.91 -10.33 -4.27
C GLU A 41 10.64 -9.05 -3.85
N PRO A 42 10.20 -8.36 -2.79
CA PRO A 42 9.13 -8.74 -1.87
C PRO A 42 7.73 -8.28 -2.32
N TYR A 43 7.60 -7.68 -3.51
CA TYR A 43 6.35 -7.11 -4.01
C TYR A 43 5.21 -8.13 -4.03
N PHE A 44 5.45 -9.31 -4.58
CA PHE A 44 4.47 -10.38 -4.63
C PHE A 44 4.00 -10.79 -3.24
N SER A 45 4.91 -11.09 -2.32
CA SER A 45 4.54 -11.48 -0.96
C SER A 45 3.77 -10.38 -0.23
N LEU A 46 4.17 -9.12 -0.36
CA LEU A 46 3.45 -7.99 0.24
C LEU A 46 2.03 -7.86 -0.31
N TRP A 47 1.86 -7.91 -1.64
CA TRP A 47 0.53 -7.89 -2.27
C TRP A 47 -0.32 -9.07 -1.80
N SER A 48 0.24 -10.28 -1.89
CA SER A 48 -0.48 -11.51 -1.61
C SER A 48 -0.89 -11.63 -0.15
N SER A 49 -0.11 -11.06 0.78
CA SER A 49 -0.39 -11.07 2.21
C SER A 49 -1.28 -9.91 2.67
N LEU A 50 -1.05 -8.68 2.18
CA LEU A 50 -1.69 -7.47 2.70
C LEU A 50 -3.00 -7.10 1.99
N CYS A 51 -3.21 -7.52 0.75
CA CYS A 51 -4.42 -7.21 -0.03
C CYS A 51 -4.83 -8.42 -0.88
N HIS A 52 -5.24 -9.50 -0.22
CA HIS A 52 -5.54 -10.77 -0.88
C HIS A 52 -6.95 -10.78 -1.47
N GLN A 53 -7.06 -10.70 -2.79
CA GLN A 53 -8.36 -10.74 -3.51
C GLN A 53 -9.36 -9.71 -2.95
N GLY A 54 -8.88 -8.50 -2.67
CA GLY A 54 -9.69 -7.42 -2.09
C GLY A 54 -9.93 -7.50 -0.58
N SER A 55 -9.43 -8.54 0.10
CA SER A 55 -9.45 -8.64 1.56
C SER A 55 -8.21 -8.01 2.17
N ILE A 56 -8.41 -7.25 3.25
CA ILE A 56 -7.34 -6.61 4.03
C ILE A 56 -7.41 -7.05 5.50
N TYR A 57 -6.29 -6.89 6.20
CA TYR A 57 -6.07 -7.44 7.53
C TYR A 57 -5.41 -6.40 8.45
N SER A 58 -5.25 -6.70 9.74
CA SER A 58 -4.64 -5.74 10.68
C SER A 58 -3.21 -5.36 10.29
N ALA A 59 -2.45 -6.26 9.69
CA ALA A 59 -1.12 -5.97 9.14
C ALA A 59 -1.15 -4.96 7.98
N SER A 60 -2.22 -4.93 7.17
CA SER A 60 -2.38 -3.97 6.07
C SER A 60 -2.32 -2.52 6.59
N PHE A 61 -2.98 -2.26 7.72
CA PHE A 61 -3.01 -0.93 8.33
C PHE A 61 -1.65 -0.53 8.93
N ALA A 62 -0.96 -1.49 9.55
CA ALA A 62 0.37 -1.25 10.09
C ALA A 62 1.43 -1.05 9.00
N ALA A 63 1.27 -1.71 7.84
CA ALA A 63 2.23 -1.67 6.73
C ALA A 63 2.10 -0.43 5.84
N VAL A 64 0.90 0.12 5.64
CA VAL A 64 0.68 1.27 4.73
C VAL A 64 1.63 2.45 4.99
N PRO A 65 1.85 2.90 6.24
CA PRO A 65 2.81 3.97 6.50
C PRO A 65 4.25 3.64 6.07
N HIS A 66 4.68 2.37 6.19
CA HIS A 66 6.01 1.94 5.73
C HIS A 66 6.10 1.87 4.21
N LEU A 67 5.04 1.38 3.55
CA LEU A 67 4.97 1.36 2.09
C LEU A 67 5.06 2.77 1.51
N LEU A 68 4.38 3.74 2.14
CA LEU A 68 4.45 5.14 1.72
C LEU A 68 5.85 5.73 1.96
N ASP A 69 6.46 5.44 3.11
CA ASP A 69 7.80 5.92 3.46
C ASP A 69 8.86 5.47 2.44
N VAL A 70 8.76 4.25 1.90
CA VAL A 70 9.61 3.78 0.79
C VAL A 70 9.48 4.70 -0.43
N CYS A 71 8.25 5.06 -0.80
CA CYS A 71 7.98 5.94 -1.94
C CYS A 71 8.42 7.39 -1.69
N GLU A 72 8.25 7.88 -0.47
CA GLU A 72 8.60 9.26 -0.10
C GLU A 72 10.12 9.46 0.00
N ASN A 73 10.86 8.46 0.47
CA ASN A 73 12.31 8.56 0.65
C ASN A 73 13.11 8.50 -0.66
N ALA A 74 12.61 7.79 -1.68
CA ALA A 74 13.24 7.73 -3.00
C ALA A 74 12.19 7.59 -4.12
N PRO A 75 11.42 8.66 -4.40
CA PRO A 75 10.33 8.62 -5.38
C PRO A 75 10.79 8.27 -6.81
N GLU A 76 12.06 8.54 -7.15
CA GLU A 76 12.65 8.16 -8.43
C GLU A 76 13.08 6.69 -8.53
N GLN A 77 13.12 5.96 -7.41
CA GLN A 77 13.48 4.53 -7.36
C GLN A 77 12.29 3.63 -7.00
N ALA A 78 11.28 4.17 -6.33
CA ALA A 78 10.11 3.43 -5.92
C ALA A 78 9.31 2.93 -7.14
N HIS A 79 8.94 1.64 -7.09
CA HIS A 79 8.15 1.02 -8.14
C HIS A 79 6.65 1.35 -7.98
N TRP A 80 5.94 1.59 -9.08
CA TRP A 80 4.51 1.96 -9.09
C TRP A 80 3.59 0.95 -8.37
N SER A 81 3.99 -0.31 -8.27
CA SER A 81 3.20 -1.34 -7.60
C SER A 81 3.03 -1.08 -6.09
N ILE A 82 3.92 -0.28 -5.48
CA ILE A 82 3.84 0.10 -4.06
C ILE A 82 2.65 1.05 -3.80
N PRO A 83 2.56 2.24 -4.44
CA PRO A 83 1.40 3.11 -4.23
C PRO A 83 0.09 2.51 -4.76
N GLN A 84 0.15 1.61 -5.75
CA GLN A 84 -1.03 0.85 -6.15
C GLN A 84 -1.54 -0.06 -5.02
N LEU A 85 -0.63 -0.78 -4.31
CA LEU A 85 -1.02 -1.60 -3.16
C LEU A 85 -1.69 -0.76 -2.07
N ILE A 86 -1.13 0.41 -1.76
CA ILE A 86 -1.72 1.34 -0.77
C ILE A 86 -3.13 1.77 -1.21
N THR A 87 -3.28 2.12 -2.49
CA THR A 87 -4.57 2.51 -3.09
C THR A 87 -5.60 1.39 -2.95
N CYS A 88 -5.26 0.15 -3.31
CA CYS A 88 -6.16 -1.00 -3.19
C CYS A 88 -6.53 -1.31 -1.72
N ILE A 89 -5.58 -1.18 -0.78
CA ILE A 89 -5.87 -1.34 0.64
C ILE A 89 -6.92 -0.31 1.09
N GLU A 90 -6.82 0.94 0.64
CA GLU A 90 -7.78 1.98 1.01
C GLU A 90 -9.15 1.79 0.37
N ILE A 91 -9.21 1.36 -0.90
CA ILE A 91 -10.47 0.94 -1.56
C ILE A 91 -11.17 -0.13 -0.72
N SER A 92 -10.43 -1.19 -0.35
CA SER A 92 -10.96 -2.25 0.49
C SER A 92 -11.42 -1.73 1.86
N ARG A 93 -10.64 -0.85 2.51
CA ARG A 93 -11.00 -0.26 3.80
C ARG A 93 -12.31 0.51 3.73
N LEU A 94 -12.50 1.33 2.71
CA LEU A 94 -13.72 2.14 2.53
C LEU A 94 -14.98 1.27 2.39
N ARG A 95 -14.82 0.02 1.96
CA ARG A 95 -15.90 -0.97 1.81
C ARG A 95 -16.14 -1.81 3.07
N LEU A 96 -15.27 -1.72 4.08
CA LEU A 96 -15.43 -2.47 5.32
C LEU A 96 -16.47 -1.85 6.25
N THR A 97 -17.31 -2.71 6.82
CA THR A 97 -18.25 -2.38 7.90
C THR A 97 -17.65 -2.77 9.26
N MET A 98 -16.47 -2.25 9.67
CA MET A 98 -15.81 -2.73 10.92
C MET A 98 -15.19 -1.64 11.82
N PRO A 99 -15.37 -1.69 13.17
CA PRO A 99 -15.18 -0.49 14.01
C PRO A 99 -13.99 -0.49 15.00
N THR A 100 -13.19 -1.57 15.17
CA THR A 100 -12.40 -1.69 16.43
C THR A 100 -10.92 -2.10 16.31
N ILE A 101 -10.51 -2.97 15.37
CA ILE A 101 -9.12 -3.46 15.31
C ILE A 101 -8.16 -2.41 14.70
N PHE A 102 -8.68 -1.44 13.96
CA PHE A 102 -7.85 -0.46 13.24
C PHE A 102 -7.48 0.78 14.05
N LYS A 103 -8.05 0.97 15.24
CA LYS A 103 -7.84 2.19 16.03
C LYS A 103 -6.39 2.41 16.42
N GLN A 104 -5.63 1.34 16.65
CA GLN A 104 -4.23 1.45 17.07
C GLN A 104 -3.35 2.10 15.99
N PHE A 105 -3.62 1.84 14.72
CA PHE A 105 -2.84 2.36 13.59
C PHE A 105 -3.54 3.50 12.85
N GLU A 106 -4.74 3.88 13.28
CA GLU A 106 -5.62 4.80 12.53
C GLU A 106 -4.95 6.13 12.22
N LEU A 107 -4.23 6.74 13.17
CA LEU A 107 -3.58 8.03 12.94
C LEU A 107 -2.50 7.95 11.86
N ASP A 108 -1.55 7.02 12.02
CA ASP A 108 -0.45 6.85 11.07
C ASP A 108 -0.98 6.45 9.68
N TYR A 109 -1.94 5.53 9.66
CA TYR A 109 -2.59 5.09 8.44
C TYR A 109 -3.29 6.24 7.70
N ARG A 110 -4.12 7.03 8.39
CA ARG A 110 -4.83 8.16 7.77
C ARG A 110 -3.88 9.24 7.28
N ASN A 111 -2.80 9.50 8.02
CA ASN A 111 -1.77 10.43 7.57
C ASN A 111 -1.11 9.94 6.28
N ALA A 112 -0.81 8.64 6.19
CA ALA A 112 -0.25 8.05 4.98
C ALA A 112 -1.23 8.15 3.78
N ILE A 113 -2.51 7.80 3.97
CA ILE A 113 -3.53 7.95 2.92
C ILE A 113 -3.65 9.42 2.46
N ALA A 114 -3.62 10.38 3.40
CA ALA A 114 -3.69 11.80 3.05
C ALA A 114 -2.47 12.30 2.27
N GLN A 115 -1.29 11.71 2.46
CA GLN A 115 -0.06 12.06 1.75
C GLN A 115 0.13 11.30 0.44
N LEU A 116 -0.52 10.16 0.27
CA LEU A 116 -0.38 9.30 -0.91
C LEU A 116 -0.50 10.07 -2.25
N PRO A 117 -1.50 10.94 -2.48
CA PRO A 117 -1.58 11.66 -3.75
C PRO A 117 -0.36 12.56 -4.04
N ASN A 118 0.22 13.17 -3.01
CA ASN A 118 1.40 14.04 -3.15
C ASN A 118 2.64 13.22 -3.51
N VAL A 119 2.83 12.07 -2.85
CA VAL A 119 3.95 11.16 -3.12
C VAL A 119 3.86 10.61 -4.54
N VAL A 120 2.69 10.15 -4.97
CA VAL A 120 2.51 9.62 -6.34
C VAL A 120 2.63 10.73 -7.38
N ALA A 121 2.18 11.96 -7.09
CA ALA A 121 2.39 13.10 -7.97
C ALA A 121 3.89 13.38 -8.19
N GLU A 122 4.70 13.29 -7.14
CA GLU A 122 6.14 13.47 -7.22
C GLU A 122 6.83 12.33 -7.99
N MET A 123 6.45 11.07 -7.73
CA MET A 123 6.90 9.92 -8.51
C MET A 123 6.62 10.13 -10.01
N ASN A 124 5.38 10.51 -10.35
CA ASN A 124 4.97 10.79 -11.72
C ASN A 124 5.74 11.96 -12.35
N ARG A 125 6.07 12.98 -11.56
CA ARG A 125 6.86 14.13 -12.03
C ARG A 125 8.29 13.74 -12.37
N LEU A 126 8.89 12.83 -11.60
CA LEU A 126 10.27 12.38 -11.76
C LEU A 126 10.41 11.33 -12.86
N ASN A 127 9.51 10.33 -12.86
CA ASN A 127 9.49 9.22 -13.80
C ASN A 127 8.06 9.03 -14.34
N PRO A 128 7.64 9.83 -15.35
CA PRO A 128 6.30 9.71 -15.89
C PRO A 128 6.15 8.42 -16.68
N ASP A 129 5.29 7.54 -16.20
CA ASP A 129 4.81 6.36 -16.90
C ASP A 129 3.27 6.28 -16.80
N ASN A 130 2.69 5.32 -17.50
CA ASN A 130 1.24 5.24 -17.62
C ASN A 130 0.60 4.74 -16.31
N GLU A 131 1.22 3.73 -15.70
CA GLU A 131 0.82 3.10 -14.45
C GLU A 131 0.76 4.14 -13.32
N THR A 132 1.81 4.93 -13.15
CA THR A 132 1.92 5.97 -12.12
C THR A 132 0.90 7.08 -12.34
N GLN A 133 0.56 7.44 -13.59
CA GLN A 133 -0.50 8.41 -13.89
C GLN A 133 -1.90 7.90 -13.52
N ILE A 134 -2.18 6.62 -13.74
CA ILE A 134 -3.44 5.99 -13.32
C ILE A 134 -3.51 5.96 -11.79
N ILE A 135 -2.44 5.49 -11.14
CA ILE A 135 -2.36 5.38 -9.69
C ILE A 135 -2.47 6.76 -9.05
N PHE A 136 -1.89 7.81 -9.64
CA PHE A 136 -2.05 9.19 -9.13
C PHE A 136 -3.53 9.61 -9.11
N ARG A 137 -4.27 9.35 -10.20
CA ARG A 137 -5.70 9.65 -10.29
C ARG A 137 -6.50 8.84 -9.26
N ALA A 138 -6.26 7.53 -9.20
CA ALA A 138 -6.94 6.63 -8.26
C ALA A 138 -6.64 6.97 -6.79
N ALA A 139 -5.37 7.24 -6.47
CA ALA A 139 -4.93 7.66 -5.14
C ALA A 139 -5.59 8.98 -4.71
N SER A 140 -5.75 9.93 -5.64
CA SER A 140 -6.39 11.21 -5.34
C SER A 140 -7.85 11.04 -4.92
N VAL A 141 -8.63 10.27 -5.69
CA VAL A 141 -10.06 10.08 -5.40
C VAL A 141 -10.30 9.13 -4.23
N VAL A 142 -9.43 8.12 -4.03
CA VAL A 142 -9.54 7.22 -2.87
C VAL A 142 -9.24 7.94 -1.56
N ALA A 143 -8.29 8.89 -1.56
CA ALA A 143 -7.97 9.70 -0.38
C ALA A 143 -9.14 10.60 0.04
N ASP A 144 -9.97 11.02 -0.92
CA ASP A 144 -11.22 11.76 -0.68
C ASP A 144 -12.40 10.83 -0.28
N GLY A 145 -12.18 9.51 -0.26
CA GLY A 145 -13.17 8.52 0.17
C GLY A 145 -14.01 7.92 -0.96
N ASP A 146 -13.69 8.18 -2.22
CA ASP A 146 -14.40 7.63 -3.37
C ASP A 146 -13.74 6.32 -3.86
N ALA A 147 -14.11 5.22 -3.21
CA ALA A 147 -13.59 3.88 -3.54
C ALA A 147 -14.01 3.40 -4.93
N ASP A 148 -15.21 3.77 -5.39
CA ASP A 148 -15.75 3.28 -6.65
C ASP A 148 -15.10 3.99 -7.84
N ALA A 149 -14.86 5.30 -7.74
CA ALA A 149 -14.10 6.03 -8.75
C ALA A 149 -12.64 5.54 -8.81
N ALA A 150 -12.02 5.26 -7.66
CA ALA A 150 -10.65 4.75 -7.61
C ALA A 150 -10.51 3.38 -8.30
N GLU A 151 -11.42 2.45 -8.02
CA GLU A 151 -11.42 1.12 -8.64
C GLU A 151 -11.65 1.21 -10.15
N GLN A 152 -12.61 2.01 -10.61
CA GLN A 152 -12.85 2.22 -12.04
C GLN A 152 -11.61 2.74 -12.77
N LEU A 153 -10.85 3.64 -12.15
CA LEU A 153 -9.61 4.15 -12.74
C LEU A 153 -8.55 3.06 -12.87
N LEU A 154 -8.43 2.16 -11.90
CA LEU A 154 -7.48 1.05 -11.93
C LEU A 154 -7.89 -0.04 -12.95
N ASP A 155 -9.19 -0.30 -13.09
CA ASP A 155 -9.71 -1.34 -13.99
C ASP A 155 -9.77 -0.91 -15.47
N ALA A 156 -9.92 0.38 -15.76
CA ALA A 156 -10.16 0.91 -17.11
C ALA A 156 -9.03 0.64 -18.14
N GLU A 157 -7.88 0.12 -17.71
CA GLU A 157 -6.76 -0.23 -18.59
C GLU A 157 -6.31 -1.69 -18.47
N ALA A 158 -7.08 -2.53 -17.77
CA ALA A 158 -6.89 -3.99 -17.78
C ALA A 158 -7.47 -4.68 -19.04
N ASP A 159 -8.17 -3.91 -19.89
CA ASP A 159 -8.82 -4.31 -21.16
C ASP A 159 -8.07 -3.80 -22.40
#